data_AF-A0A1Y2HF09-F1
#
_entry.id   AF-A0A1Y2HF09-F1
#
_cell.length_a   1.000
_cell.length_b   1.000
_cell.length_c   1.000
_cell.angle_alpha   90.00
_cell.angle_beta   90.00
_cell.angle_gamma   90.00
#
_symmetry.space_group_name_H-M   'P 1'
#
loop_
_entity.id
_entity.type
_entity.pdbx_description
1 polymer ?
#
loop_
_entity_poly.entity_id
_entity_poly.type
_entity_poly.pdbx_seq_one_letter_code
_entity_poly.pdbx_strand_id
1 'polypeptide(L)'
;ASKHGHITVLNWAKHNALPFPESTEEAIDLAIGQGQLQVLEWWYHESPLPFHYSVWGTRTASKNGHLHVLEWLASSGMEFRFASDAKTIAAKNKHVSVVQWWE
;
A
#
# COMPACT_ATOMS: atom_id res chain seq x y z
N ALA A 1 1.97 -6.65 -11.54
CA ALA A 1 2.40 -5.24 -11.74
C ALA A 1 2.60 -4.54 -10.40
N SER A 2 1.55 -4.42 -9.58
CA SER A 2 1.58 -3.62 -8.34
C SER A 2 2.59 -4.08 -7.29
N LYS A 3 2.64 -5.39 -6.98
CA LYS A 3 3.59 -5.99 -6.02
C LYS A 3 5.07 -5.66 -6.29
N HIS A 4 5.44 -5.50 -7.57
CA HIS A 4 6.83 -5.36 -8.00
C HIS A 4 7.16 -3.96 -8.56
N GLY A 5 6.27 -2.97 -8.41
CA GLY A 5 6.56 -1.61 -8.84
C GLY A 5 6.45 -1.35 -10.35
N HIS A 6 5.83 -2.25 -11.13
CA HIS A 6 5.83 -2.17 -12.60
C HIS A 6 4.75 -1.21 -13.13
N ILE A 7 4.99 0.11 -13.01
CA ILE A 7 4.07 1.17 -13.47
C ILE A 7 3.84 1.11 -14.99
N THR A 8 4.85 0.75 -15.78
CA THR A 8 4.72 0.61 -17.24
C THR A 8 3.62 -0.38 -17.64
N VAL A 9 3.46 -1.47 -16.88
CA VAL A 9 2.41 -2.46 -17.11
C VAL A 9 1.04 -1.91 -16.71
N LEU A 10 0.95 -1.12 -15.63
CA LEU A 10 -0.30 -0.46 -15.21
C LEU A 10 -0.75 0.56 -16.26
N ASN A 11 0.17 1.38 -16.77
CA ASN A 11 -0.08 2.31 -17.85
C ASN A 11 -0.53 1.57 -19.11
N TRP A 12 0.16 0.51 -19.52
CA TRP A 12 -0.23 -0.28 -20.68
C TRP A 12 -1.63 -0.87 -20.52
N ALA A 13 -1.98 -1.42 -19.35
CA ALA A 13 -3.31 -1.95 -19.07
C ALA A 13 -4.41 -0.87 -19.13
N LYS A 14 -4.16 0.31 -18.55
CA LYS A 14 -5.06 1.48 -18.63
C LYS A 14 -5.30 1.93 -20.07
N HIS A 15 -4.23 2.05 -20.88
CA HIS A 15 -4.32 2.48 -22.28
C HIS A 15 -5.06 1.47 -23.17
N ASN A 16 -4.94 0.18 -22.88
CA ASN A 16 -5.59 -0.88 -23.66
C ASN A 16 -6.99 -1.25 -23.12
N ALA A 17 -7.52 -0.49 -22.15
CA ALA A 17 -8.82 -0.72 -21.52
C ALA A 17 -9.02 -2.18 -21.06
N LEU A 18 -7.95 -2.79 -20.53
CA LEU A 18 -8.04 -4.16 -20.06
C LEU A 18 -9.02 -4.26 -18.89
N PRO A 19 -9.79 -5.36 -18.79
CA PRO A 19 -10.64 -5.59 -17.65
C PRO A 19 -9.74 -5.70 -16.41
N PHE A 20 -9.88 -4.74 -15.50
CA PHE A 20 -9.31 -4.85 -14.18
C PHE A 20 -10.13 -5.85 -13.36
N PRO A 21 -9.52 -6.51 -12.35
CA PRO A 21 -10.27 -7.34 -11.42
C PRO A 21 -11.39 -6.54 -10.74
N GLU A 22 -12.47 -7.23 -10.33
CA GLU A 22 -13.63 -6.63 -9.66
C GLU A 22 -13.27 -5.83 -8.39
N SER A 23 -12.12 -6.14 -7.78
CA SER A 23 -11.56 -5.42 -6.65
C SER A 23 -10.10 -5.03 -6.89
N THR A 24 -9.76 -3.80 -6.57
CA THR A 24 -8.39 -3.25 -6.54
C THR A 24 -7.67 -3.56 -5.22
N GLU A 25 -8.40 -4.06 -4.21
CA GLU A 25 -7.92 -4.19 -2.83
C GLU A 25 -6.66 -5.05 -2.73
N GLU A 26 -6.65 -6.25 -3.32
CA GLU A 26 -5.49 -7.15 -3.26
C GLU A 26 -4.25 -6.54 -3.95
N ALA A 27 -4.44 -5.90 -5.10
CA ALA A 27 -3.36 -5.27 -5.84
C ALA A 27 -2.75 -4.09 -5.07
N ILE A 28 -3.58 -3.28 -4.40
CA ILE A 28 -3.15 -2.15 -3.57
C ILE A 28 -2.50 -2.66 -2.29
N ASP A 29 -3.09 -3.64 -1.60
CA ASP A 29 -2.54 -4.26 -0.39
C ASP A 29 -1.14 -4.86 -0.63
N LEU A 30 -0.95 -5.53 -1.76
CA LEU A 30 0.37 -6.03 -2.17
C LEU A 30 1.37 -4.90 -2.42
N ALA A 31 0.95 -3.78 -3.02
CA ALA A 31 1.82 -2.63 -3.22
C ALA A 31 2.19 -1.96 -1.88
N ILE A 32 1.22 -1.82 -0.97
CA ILE A 32 1.44 -1.31 0.40
C ILE A 32 2.45 -2.19 1.13
N GLY A 33 2.19 -3.50 1.17
CA GLY A 33 3.03 -4.46 1.88
C GLY A 33 4.45 -4.61 1.31
N GLN A 34 4.68 -4.21 0.06
CA GLN A 34 6.00 -4.23 -0.61
C GLN A 34 6.66 -2.85 -0.70
N GLY A 35 6.08 -1.81 -0.09
CA GLY A 35 6.69 -0.49 -0.06
C GLY A 35 6.66 0.26 -1.40
N GLN A 36 5.77 -0.11 -2.31
CA GLN A 36 5.74 0.38 -3.70
C GLN A 36 5.01 1.72 -3.81
N LEU A 37 5.57 2.77 -3.21
CA LEU A 37 4.92 4.08 -3.09
C LEU A 37 4.46 4.66 -4.43
N GLN A 38 5.31 4.63 -5.47
CA GLN A 38 4.95 5.18 -6.79
C GLN A 38 3.77 4.43 -7.45
N VAL A 39 3.61 3.13 -7.15
CA VAL A 39 2.43 2.37 -7.60
C VAL A 39 1.19 2.80 -6.84
N LEU A 40 1.30 3.11 -5.54
CA LEU A 40 0.18 3.59 -4.74
C LEU A 40 -0.26 4.99 -5.19
N GLU A 41 0.67 5.88 -5.48
CA GLU A 41 0.39 7.19 -6.08
C GLU A 41 -0.33 7.04 -7.42
N TRP A 42 0.10 6.10 -8.26
CA TRP A 42 -0.60 5.79 -9.51
C TRP A 42 -2.02 5.28 -9.27
N TRP A 43 -2.21 4.33 -8.33
CA TRP A 43 -3.55 3.85 -8.00
C TRP A 43 -4.46 4.95 -7.46
N TYR A 44 -3.89 5.92 -6.73
CA TYR A 44 -4.65 6.98 -6.08
C TYR A 44 -4.98 8.15 -7.00
N HIS A 45 -4.07 8.54 -7.90
CA HIS A 45 -4.24 9.71 -8.76
C HIS A 45 -4.63 9.37 -10.20
N GLU A 46 -4.18 8.25 -10.74
CA GLU A 46 -4.26 7.94 -12.17
C GLU A 46 -5.30 6.86 -12.50
N SER A 47 -5.58 5.96 -11.56
CA SER A 47 -6.51 4.85 -11.79
C SER A 47 -7.95 5.35 -11.93
N PRO A 48 -8.74 4.82 -12.89
CA PRO A 48 -10.17 5.07 -12.94
C PRO A 48 -10.96 4.31 -11.86
N LEU A 49 -10.28 3.44 -11.08
CA LEU A 49 -10.89 2.58 -10.08
C LEU A 49 -10.72 3.14 -8.67
N PRO A 50 -11.66 2.85 -7.75
CA PRO A 50 -11.54 3.31 -6.37
C PRO A 50 -10.29 2.76 -5.70
N PHE A 51 -9.68 3.60 -4.87
CA PHE A 51 -8.56 3.21 -4.02
C PHE A 51 -9.11 2.59 -2.73
N HIS A 52 -9.12 1.26 -2.67
CA HIS A 52 -9.49 0.52 -1.47
C HIS A 52 -8.32 -0.37 -1.04
N TYR A 53 -8.11 -0.46 0.27
CA TYR A 53 -7.09 -1.32 0.88
C TYR A 53 -7.60 -1.83 2.23
N SER A 54 -7.03 -2.93 2.68
CA SER A 54 -7.39 -3.57 3.93
C SER A 54 -6.32 -3.36 5.00
N VAL A 55 -6.64 -3.70 6.25
CA VAL A 55 -5.67 -3.71 7.35
C VAL A 55 -4.51 -4.69 7.10
N TRP A 56 -4.65 -5.64 6.19
CA TRP A 56 -3.58 -6.57 5.82
C TRP A 56 -2.41 -5.85 5.13
N GLY A 57 -2.68 -4.88 4.26
CA GLY A 57 -1.66 -4.06 3.61
C GLY A 57 -0.79 -3.32 4.65
N THR A 58 -1.41 -2.54 5.54
CA THR A 58 -0.69 -1.75 6.55
C THR A 58 -0.01 -2.61 7.61
N ARG A 59 -0.59 -3.77 7.97
CA ARG A 59 0.07 -4.76 8.81
C ARG A 59 1.33 -5.32 8.15
N THR A 60 1.29 -5.60 6.84
CA THR A 60 2.45 -6.11 6.09
C THR A 60 3.51 -5.04 5.90
N ALA A 61 3.13 -3.79 5.61
CA ALA A 61 4.05 -2.66 5.57
C ALA A 61 4.76 -2.47 6.93
N SER A 62 4.04 -2.60 8.04
CA SER A 62 4.62 -2.54 9.39
C SER A 62 5.58 -3.69 9.66
N LYS A 63 5.21 -4.92 9.25
CA LYS A 63 6.06 -6.11 9.35
C LYS A 63 7.37 -5.97 8.57
N ASN A 64 7.35 -5.29 7.43
CA ASN A 64 8.49 -5.13 6.52
C ASN A 64 9.25 -3.80 6.69
N GLY A 65 8.79 -2.92 7.59
CA GLY A 65 9.48 -1.68 7.89
C GLY A 65 9.26 -0.56 6.87
N HIS A 66 8.20 -0.61 6.06
CA HIS A 66 7.91 0.36 5.02
C HIS A 66 7.22 1.62 5.59
N LEU A 67 7.95 2.35 6.44
CA LEU A 67 7.47 3.56 7.10
C LEU A 67 6.95 4.60 6.11
N HIS A 68 7.68 4.84 5.02
CA HIS A 68 7.33 5.83 4.00
C HIS A 68 5.93 5.59 3.38
N VAL A 69 5.52 4.34 3.25
CA VAL A 69 4.16 4.00 2.78
C VAL A 69 3.11 4.24 3.87
N LEU A 70 3.42 3.94 5.13
CA LEU A 70 2.50 4.20 6.25
C LEU A 70 2.27 5.70 6.44
N GLU A 71 3.33 6.50 6.35
CA GLU A 71 3.27 7.97 6.38
C GLU A 71 2.45 8.53 5.21
N TRP A 72 2.66 8.00 4.00
CA TRP A 72 1.89 8.41 2.83
C TRP A 72 0.40 8.08 2.99
N LEU A 73 0.06 6.86 3.43
CA LEU A 73 -1.33 6.49 3.69
C LEU A 73 -1.98 7.38 4.75
N ALA A 74 -1.27 7.69 5.84
CA ALA A 74 -1.77 8.58 6.90
C ALA A 74 -1.94 10.04 6.44
N SER A 75 -1.15 10.50 5.47
CA SER A 75 -1.22 11.86 4.92
C SER A 75 -2.10 11.99 3.67
N SER A 76 -2.58 10.89 3.11
CA SER A 76 -3.39 10.85 1.89
C SER A 76 -4.81 11.44 2.01
N GLY A 77 -5.24 11.81 3.23
CA GLY A 77 -6.60 12.28 3.50
C GLY A 77 -7.66 11.16 3.50
N MET A 78 -7.26 9.90 3.29
CA MET A 78 -8.13 8.74 3.45
C MET A 78 -8.26 8.33 4.92
N GLU A 79 -9.27 7.53 5.22
CA GLU A 79 -9.35 6.83 6.51
C GLU A 79 -8.14 5.88 6.65
N PHE A 80 -7.28 6.17 7.62
CA PHE A 80 -6.10 5.35 7.85
C PHE A 80 -6.46 4.04 8.58
N ARG A 81 -6.51 2.93 7.83
CA ARG A 81 -6.83 1.59 8.35
C ARG A 81 -5.59 0.81 8.74
N PHE A 82 -5.53 0.34 9.98
CA PHE A 82 -4.41 -0.47 10.48
C PHE A 82 -4.86 -1.59 11.42
N ALA A 83 -4.06 -2.66 11.47
CA ALA A 83 -4.27 -3.75 12.42
C ALA A 83 -3.78 -3.35 13.81
N SER A 84 -4.49 -3.76 14.86
CA SER A 84 -4.14 -3.45 16.26
C SER A 84 -2.77 -4.00 16.68
N ASP A 85 -2.24 -5.00 15.96
CA ASP A 85 -0.93 -5.58 16.20
C ASP A 85 0.21 -4.99 15.33
N ALA A 86 -0.04 -3.91 14.56
CA ALA A 86 0.92 -3.27 13.66
C ALA A 86 2.22 -2.84 14.37
N LYS A 87 2.12 -2.20 15.54
CA LYS A 87 3.30 -1.83 16.35
C LYS A 87 4.06 -3.05 16.85
N THR A 88 3.35 -4.04 17.37
CA THR A 88 3.95 -5.29 17.90
C THR A 88 4.66 -6.08 16.81
N ILE A 89 4.11 -6.16 15.59
CA ILE A 89 4.76 -6.87 14.49
C ILE A 89 5.99 -6.12 13.98
N ALA A 90 5.96 -4.79 13.92
CA ALA A 90 7.14 -3.98 13.60
C ALA A 90 8.26 -4.18 14.64
N ALA A 91 7.92 -4.21 15.93
CA ALA A 91 8.87 -4.48 17.01
C ALA A 91 9.49 -5.88 16.91
N LYS A 92 8.68 -6.92 16.65
CA LYS A 92 9.16 -8.30 16.43
C LYS A 92 10.13 -8.41 15.26
N ASN A 93 9.96 -7.60 14.22
CA ASN A 93 10.83 -7.56 13.04
C ASN A 93 11.93 -6.49 13.12
N LYS A 94 12.11 -5.85 14.29
CA LYS A 94 13.19 -4.88 14.57
C LYS A 94 13.11 -3.60 13.71
N HIS A 95 11.92 -3.22 13.25
CA HIS A 95 11.71 -1.98 12.51
C HIS A 95 11.46 -0.79 13.45
N VAL A 96 12.55 -0.31 14.07
CA VAL A 96 12.51 0.75 15.10
C VAL A 96 11.80 2.01 14.61
N SER A 97 12.07 2.48 13.40
CA SER A 97 11.45 3.69 12.85
C SER A 97 9.93 3.57 12.75
N VAL A 98 9.42 2.40 12.35
CA VAL A 98 7.97 2.14 12.33
C VAL A 98 7.41 2.11 13.75
N VAL A 99 8.10 1.47 14.71
CA VAL A 99 7.66 1.42 16.11
C VAL A 99 7.55 2.82 16.73
N GLN A 100 8.53 3.68 16.46
CA GLN A 100 8.55 5.08 16.91
C GLN A 100 7.46 5.92 16.27
N TRP A 101 7.13 5.67 15.01
CA TRP A 101 6.03 6.37 14.34
C TRP A 101 4.64 6.01 14.89
N TRP A 102 4.50 4.82 15.47
CA TRP A 102 3.28 4.40 16.17
C TRP A 102 3.16 4.95 17.61
N GLU A 103 4.09 5.78 18.09
CA GLU A 103 4.06 6.44 19.39
C GLU A 103 3.45 7.83 19.32
#